data_AF-A0A3N5G3A4-F1
#
_entry.id   AF-A0A3N5G3A4-F1
#
_cell.length_a   1.000
_cell.length_b   1.000
_cell.length_c   1.000
_cell.angle_alpha   90.00
_cell.angle_beta   90.00
_cell.angle_gamma   90.00
#
_symmetry.space_group_name_H-M   'P 1'
#
loop_
_entity.id
_entity.type
_entity.pdbx_description
1 polymer ?
#
loop_
_entity_poly.entity_id
_entity_poly.type
_entity_poly.pdbx_seq_one_letter_code
_entity_poly.pdbx_strand_id
1 'polypeptide(L)'
;MAFGTHPDRTLLIKVGHVKDFSDVAGRHVIRISNSADKRNEIAERLRTAGCDVKTSGTDWLNTGDFNINRESKAENQKTKYKPI
;
A
#
# COMPACT_ATOMS: atom_id res chain seq x y z
N MET A 1 -17.06 -0.14 -8.40
CA MET A 1 -15.74 -0.52 -7.86
C MET A 1 -15.93 -1.47 -6.68
N ALA A 2 -15.13 -2.54 -6.56
CA ALA A 2 -15.21 -3.48 -5.44
C ALA A 2 -15.13 -2.78 -4.06
N PHE A 3 -14.35 -1.72 -3.99
CA PHE A 3 -14.23 -0.82 -2.84
C PHE A 3 -15.57 -0.27 -2.30
N GLY A 4 -16.55 -0.03 -3.16
CA GLY A 4 -17.87 0.48 -2.76
C GLY A 4 -18.92 -0.62 -2.58
N THR A 5 -18.79 -1.74 -3.30
CA THR A 5 -19.81 -2.81 -3.30
C THR A 5 -19.50 -3.97 -2.37
N HIS A 6 -18.23 -4.19 -2.04
CA HIS A 6 -17.75 -5.30 -1.21
C HIS A 6 -16.61 -4.83 -0.27
N PRO A 7 -16.88 -3.89 0.65
CA PRO A 7 -15.86 -3.33 1.53
C PRO A 7 -15.16 -4.39 2.39
N ASP A 8 -15.90 -5.39 2.89
CA ASP A 8 -15.37 -6.45 3.77
C ASP A 8 -14.47 -7.46 3.02
N ARG A 9 -14.53 -7.46 1.69
CA ARG A 9 -13.70 -8.31 0.82
C ARG A 9 -12.70 -7.50 -0.01
N THR A 10 -12.49 -6.23 0.34
CA THR A 10 -11.56 -5.34 -0.34
C THR A 10 -10.44 -4.93 0.60
N LEU A 11 -9.20 -5.31 0.27
CA LEU A 11 -8.00 -4.85 0.97
C LEU A 11 -7.37 -3.68 0.21
N LEU A 12 -7.04 -2.61 0.94
CA LEU A 12 -6.22 -1.53 0.41
C LEU A 12 -4.78 -1.67 0.90
N ILE A 13 -3.83 -1.72 -0.02
CA ILE A 13 -2.41 -1.84 0.28
C ILE A 13 -1.68 -0.58 -0.18
N LYS A 14 -0.93 0.04 0.74
CA LYS A 14 -0.03 1.16 0.48
C LYS A 14 1.39 0.66 0.34
N VAL A 15 2.02 0.99 -0.77
CA VAL A 15 3.44 0.72 -1.04
C VAL A 15 4.18 2.06 -1.15
N GLY A 16 5.22 2.27 -0.35
CA GLY A 16 5.98 3.53 -0.38
C GLY A 16 5.21 4.75 0.15
N HIS A 17 5.66 5.96 -0.20
CA HIS A 17 5.04 7.20 0.26
C HIS A 17 3.82 7.57 -0.61
N VAL A 18 2.63 7.18 -0.15
CA VAL A 18 1.35 7.48 -0.79
C VAL A 18 0.64 8.57 0.03
N LYS A 19 0.17 9.63 -0.63
CA LYS A 19 -0.63 10.67 0.03
C LYS A 19 -1.90 10.04 0.59
N ASP A 20 -2.21 10.34 1.85
CA ASP A 20 -3.45 9.86 2.46
C ASP A 20 -4.66 10.44 1.74
N PHE A 21 -5.64 9.57 1.49
CA PHE A 21 -6.91 9.94 0.88
C PHE A 21 -7.98 9.94 1.96
N SER A 22 -8.67 11.05 2.15
CA SER A 22 -9.64 11.22 3.25
C SER A 22 -10.80 10.23 3.17
N ASP A 23 -11.18 9.78 1.97
CA ASP A 23 -12.25 8.80 1.77
C ASP A 23 -11.82 7.35 2.10
N VAL A 24 -10.54 7.05 2.35
CA VAL A 24 -10.15 5.71 2.88
C VAL A 24 -10.08 5.67 4.41
N ALA A 25 -10.36 6.77 5.10
CA ALA A 25 -10.37 6.83 6.56
C ALA A 25 -11.45 5.87 7.12
N GLY A 26 -11.04 4.96 8.01
CA GLY A 26 -11.93 3.92 8.59
C GLY A 26 -11.98 2.61 7.80
N ARG A 27 -11.32 2.50 6.65
CA ARG A 27 -11.21 1.25 5.89
C ARG A 27 -9.87 0.55 6.17
N HIS A 28 -9.81 -0.78 6.00
CA HIS A 28 -8.62 -1.59 6.29
C HIS A 28 -7.48 -1.28 5.30
N VAL A 29 -6.64 -0.31 5.66
CA VAL A 29 -5.45 0.07 4.90
C VAL A 29 -4.21 -0.56 5.55
N ILE A 30 -3.49 -1.37 4.77
CA ILE A 30 -2.23 -2.00 5.17
C ILE A 30 -1.08 -1.26 4.50
N ARG A 31 -0.01 -0.96 5.25
CA ARG A 31 1.26 -0.54 4.63
C ARG A 31 2.16 -1.75 4.48
N ILE A 32 2.48 -2.12 3.25
CA ILE A 32 3.39 -3.23 2.98
C ILE A 32 4.84 -2.76 3.07
N SER A 33 5.70 -3.66 3.52
CA SER A 33 7.16 -3.52 3.50
C SER A 33 7.77 -4.90 3.21
N ASN A 34 9.10 -4.96 3.08
CA ASN A 34 9.81 -6.23 2.91
C ASN A 34 9.85 -7.09 4.19
N SER A 35 9.27 -6.64 5.32
CA SER A 35 9.26 -7.45 6.54
C SER A 35 8.26 -8.60 6.47
N ALA A 36 8.64 -9.75 7.05
CA ALA A 36 7.76 -10.91 7.14
C ALA A 36 6.47 -10.61 7.92
N ASP A 37 6.54 -9.77 8.95
CA ASP A 37 5.38 -9.31 9.73
C ASP A 37 4.30 -8.69 8.84
N LYS A 38 4.66 -7.73 7.97
CA LYS A 38 3.71 -7.07 7.07
C LYS A 38 3.13 -8.01 6.02
N ARG A 39 3.93 -8.97 5.57
CA ARG A 39 3.48 -10.00 4.62
C ARG A 39 2.48 -10.96 5.29
N ASN A 40 2.72 -11.36 6.54
CA ASN A 40 1.77 -12.15 7.33
C ASN A 40 0.49 -11.37 7.63
N GLU A 41 0.58 -10.08 7.97
CA GLU A 41 -0.60 -9.23 8.18
C GLU A 41 -1.52 -9.18 6.94
N ILE A 42 -0.94 -9.13 5.73
CA ILE A 42 -1.69 -9.21 4.48
C ILE A 42 -2.33 -10.59 4.32
N ALA A 43 -1.58 -11.67 4.56
CA ALA A 43 -2.09 -13.03 4.45
C ALA A 43 -3.30 -13.27 5.37
N GLU A 44 -3.23 -12.83 6.64
CA GLU A 44 -4.37 -12.95 7.56
C GLU A 44 -5.57 -12.13 7.09
N ARG A 45 -5.38 -10.88 6.64
CA ARG A 45 -6.50 -10.07 6.13
C ARG A 45 -7.13 -10.66 4.87
N LEU A 46 -6.34 -11.27 3.98
CA LEU A 46 -6.85 -11.97 2.81
C LEU A 46 -7.67 -13.20 3.21
N ARG A 47 -7.26 -13.97 4.22
CA ARG A 47 -8.07 -15.07 4.77
C ARG A 47 -9.38 -14.56 5.35
N THR A 48 -9.35 -13.47 6.11
CA THR A 48 -10.58 -12.84 6.65
C THR A 48 -11.52 -12.38 5.53
N ALA A 49 -10.99 -11.92 4.39
CA ALA A 49 -11.77 -11.58 3.19
C ALA A 49 -12.33 -12.80 2.42
N GLY A 50 -12.06 -14.02 2.90
CA GLY A 50 -12.50 -15.28 2.30
C GLY A 50 -11.63 -15.76 1.13
N CYS A 51 -10.37 -15.31 1.05
CA CYS A 51 -9.42 -15.83 0.08
C CYS A 51 -8.70 -17.07 0.62
N ASP A 52 -8.50 -18.08 -0.23
CA ASP A 52 -7.61 -19.20 0.06
C ASP A 52 -6.14 -18.73 -0.09
N VAL A 53 -5.45 -18.58 1.04
CA VAL A 53 -4.08 -18.06 1.08
C VAL A 53 -3.12 -19.16 1.52
N LYS A 54 -2.27 -19.58 0.59
CA LYS A 54 -1.19 -20.55 0.84
C LYS A 54 0.05 -19.82 1.33
N THR A 55 0.38 -20.01 2.61
CA THR A 55 1.60 -19.47 3.24
C THR A 55 2.63 -20.56 3.54
N SER A 56 2.51 -21.72 2.89
CA SER A 56 3.48 -22.81 3.04
C SER A 56 4.84 -22.39 2.47
N GLY A 57 5.90 -22.59 3.25
CA GLY A 57 7.27 -22.20 2.88
C GLY A 57 7.59 -20.73 3.18
N THR A 58 8.83 -20.32 2.90
CA THR A 58 9.36 -18.97 3.17
C THR A 58 9.63 -18.15 1.92
N ASP A 59 9.51 -18.73 0.73
CA ASP A 59 9.90 -18.07 -0.53
C ASP A 59 9.06 -16.81 -0.81
N TRP A 60 7.77 -16.87 -0.48
CA TRP A 60 6.84 -15.74 -0.60
C TRP A 60 7.18 -14.56 0.34
N LEU A 61 7.92 -14.81 1.44
CA LEU A 61 8.39 -13.75 2.34
C LEU A 61 9.52 -12.91 1.73
N ASN A 62 10.27 -13.49 0.78
CA ASN A 62 11.40 -12.82 0.14
C ASN A 62 11.11 -12.41 -1.31
N THR A 63 9.95 -12.79 -1.84
CA THR A 63 9.58 -12.51 -3.24
C THR A 63 9.22 -11.04 -3.42
N GLY A 64 9.88 -10.39 -4.39
CA GLY A 64 9.64 -8.98 -4.74
C GLY A 64 10.24 -7.98 -3.75
N ASP A 65 10.45 -6.75 -4.22
CA ASP A 65 10.98 -5.64 -3.43
C ASP A 65 9.93 -4.52 -3.32
N PHE A 66 9.52 -4.20 -2.09
CA PHE A 66 8.56 -3.14 -1.78
C PHE A 66 9.21 -1.84 -1.29
N ASN A 67 10.54 -1.72 -1.37
CA ASN A 67 11.24 -0.46 -1.14
C ASN A 67 11.06 0.48 -2.33
N ILE A 68 10.03 1.31 -2.29
CA ILE A 68 9.80 2.33 -3.31
C ILE A 68 10.62 3.57 -2.96
N ASN A 69 11.77 3.72 -3.63
CA ASN A 69 12.50 4.98 -3.67
C ASN A 69 12.00 5.80 -4.86
N ARG A 70 11.01 6.66 -4.61
CA ARG A 70 10.57 7.60 -5.64
C ARG A 70 11.59 8.73 -5.66
N GLU A 71 12.41 8.81 -6.71
CA GLU A 71 13.25 10.00 -6.93
C GLU A 71 12.35 11.23 -6.90
N SER A 72 12.48 12.04 -5.85
CA SER A 72 11.71 13.25 -5.67
C SER A 72 12.20 14.29 -6.68
N LYS A 73 11.52 14.43 -7.83
CA LYS A 73 11.55 15.69 -8.57
C LYS A 73 10.71 16.73 -7.82
N ALA A 74 11.23 17.23 -6.72
CA ALA A 74 10.58 18.26 -5.93
C ALA A 74 11.59 19.26 -5.36
N GLU A 75 12.34 19.97 -6.22
CA GLU A 75 12.78 21.35 -5.93
C GLU A 75 13.34 22.05 -7.18
N ASN A 76 12.48 22.62 -8.05
CA ASN A 76 12.88 23.78 -8.86
C ASN A 76 11.68 24.52 -9.51
N GLN A 77 10.78 25.09 -8.71
CA GLN A 77 9.77 26.05 -9.21
C GLN A 77 9.58 27.26 -8.28
N LYS A 78 10.64 27.69 -7.59
CA LYS A 78 10.67 29.02 -6.95
C LYS A 78 11.80 29.85 -7.53
N THR A 79 11.55 30.49 -8.68
CA THR A 79 12.02 31.84 -9.07
C THR A 79 11.61 32.10 -10.52
N LYS A 80 10.36 32.52 -10.75
CA LYS A 80 10.02 33.39 -11.89
C LYS A 80 8.63 34.01 -11.72
N TYR A 81 8.49 34.90 -10.75
CA TYR A 81 7.52 35.98 -10.87
C TYR A 81 8.27 37.28 -10.61
N LYS A 82 8.57 37.97 -11.71
CA LYS A 82 9.03 39.36 -11.71
C LYS A 82 7.77 40.20 -11.92
N PRO A 83 7.30 40.99 -10.94
CA PRO A 83 6.24 41.94 -11.21
C PRO A 83 6.74 42.98 -12.22
N ILE A 84 5.82 43.40 -13.09
CA ILE A 84 5.99 44.34 -14.20
C ILE A 84 6.30 45.73 -13.63
#